data_AF-A0A2Z6LY35-F1
#
_entry.id   AF-A0A2Z6LY35-F1
#
_cell.length_a   1.000
_cell.length_b   1.000
_cell.length_c   1.000
_cell.angle_alpha   90.00
_cell.angle_beta   90.00
_cell.angle_gamma   90.00
#
_symmetry.space_group_name_H-M   'P 1'
#
loop_
_entity.id
_entity.type
_entity.pdbx_description
1 polymer ?
#
loop_
_entity_poly.entity_id
_entity_poly.type
_entity_poly.pdbx_seq_one_letter_code
_entity_poly.pdbx_strand_id
1 'polypeptide(L)'
;MIMALSSSSCSCFSPSTTSLLPRSHFFTTQFHRNKPCIRFRRTISATATVSTASSTPPLHSTTREGLDAVNIAEDVTQLIGNTPMIYLNKVTEGCVAHVAAKLESMEPCRSVKDRIGYSMLADAEENGAITPGKIHFETTGPEIWEDTIGNVDILVAAIGTGGTITGTGDYLKLMNKNIQVVGVEPADRSIISGDNPGFIPSILDIKLLDEVVKVTNVEAIEMARRLALEEGLLVGISSGAAAAAAITLARRPKNSGRLITVIFPSFGERYLTTALFNSIYEEVQRM
;
A
#
# COMPACT_ATOMS: atom_id res chain seq x y z
N MET A 1 -2.38 -58.04 -10.97
CA MET A 1 -2.41 -59.38 -10.33
C MET A 1 -2.65 -59.12 -8.84
N ILE A 2 -3.87 -58.80 -8.38
CA ILE A 2 -5.08 -59.61 -8.11
C ILE A 2 -4.88 -60.73 -7.07
N MET A 3 -5.82 -60.73 -6.10
CA MET A 3 -6.15 -61.66 -4.99
C MET A 3 -5.47 -61.37 -3.64
N ALA A 4 -6.11 -60.90 -2.55
CA ALA A 4 -7.45 -61.00 -1.94
C ALA A 4 -7.67 -62.15 -0.93
N LEU A 5 -8.48 -61.82 0.10
CA LEU A 5 -9.19 -62.63 1.11
C LEU A 5 -8.40 -62.88 2.42
N SER A 6 -8.96 -62.74 3.64
CA SER A 6 -10.35 -63.00 4.06
C SER A 6 -10.78 -62.30 5.38
N SER A 7 -12.09 -61.98 5.42
CA SER A 7 -13.10 -61.90 6.51
C SER A 7 -12.71 -62.11 7.98
N SER A 8 -13.29 -61.42 8.98
CA SER A 8 -14.65 -61.64 9.56
C SER A 8 -14.96 -60.50 10.58
N SER A 9 -15.97 -59.62 10.48
CA SER A 9 -17.44 -59.71 10.70
C SER A 9 -17.94 -59.86 12.16
N CYS A 10 -18.55 -58.78 12.69
CA CYS A 10 -19.83 -58.69 13.46
C CYS A 10 -19.84 -57.35 14.24
N SER A 11 -20.58 -56.30 13.90
CA SER A 11 -22.05 -56.07 13.89
C SER A 11 -22.71 -56.12 15.29
N CYS A 12 -23.23 -54.96 15.75
CA CYS A 12 -24.67 -54.72 16.03
C CYS A 12 -24.99 -53.83 17.26
N PHE A 13 -25.90 -52.88 17.01
CA PHE A 13 -26.97 -52.31 17.87
C PHE A 13 -26.77 -51.03 18.72
N SER A 14 -27.59 -50.03 18.36
CA SER A 14 -28.09 -48.83 19.07
C SER A 14 -29.33 -49.19 19.94
N PRO A 15 -30.14 -48.28 20.57
CA PRO A 15 -30.13 -46.80 20.64
C PRO A 15 -30.46 -46.13 22.01
N SER A 16 -30.34 -44.79 22.02
CA SER A 16 -31.11 -43.76 22.76
C SER A 16 -31.20 -43.74 24.30
N THR A 17 -30.77 -42.64 24.95
CA THR A 17 -31.64 -41.81 25.82
C THR A 17 -31.10 -40.39 26.03
N THR A 18 -32.06 -39.48 26.13
CA THR A 18 -32.14 -38.03 26.35
C THR A 18 -31.48 -37.51 27.64
N SER A 19 -30.82 -36.33 27.59
CA SER A 19 -30.78 -35.32 28.67
C SER A 19 -30.35 -33.96 28.08
N LEU A 20 -31.25 -32.98 27.88
CA LEU A 20 -31.72 -31.96 28.83
C LEU A 20 -30.59 -31.21 29.57
N LEU A 21 -30.22 -30.04 29.06
CA LEU A 21 -29.57 -28.96 29.82
C LEU A 21 -30.34 -27.63 29.61
N PRO A 22 -30.48 -26.79 30.65
CA PRO A 22 -31.56 -25.81 30.70
C PRO A 22 -31.17 -24.39 30.26
N ARG A 23 -32.19 -23.70 29.73
CA ARG A 23 -32.26 -22.24 29.52
C ARG A 23 -32.32 -21.49 30.86
N SER A 24 -31.55 -20.41 30.97
CA SER A 24 -31.79 -19.25 31.85
C SER A 24 -30.94 -18.09 31.33
N HIS A 25 -31.24 -16.80 31.44
CA HIS A 25 -32.47 -16.05 31.70
C HIS A 25 -32.29 -14.71 30.96
N PHE A 26 -33.37 -14.19 30.40
CA PHE A 26 -33.46 -12.80 29.94
C PHE A 26 -33.30 -11.87 31.16
N PHE A 27 -32.24 -11.07 31.18
CA PHE A 27 -32.14 -9.89 32.05
C PHE A 27 -32.20 -8.63 31.19
N THR A 28 -33.38 -8.03 31.14
CA THR A 28 -33.60 -6.65 30.72
C THR A 28 -33.13 -5.72 31.84
N THR A 29 -31.89 -5.24 31.77
CA THR A 29 -31.46 -4.11 32.60
C THR A 29 -31.69 -2.80 31.85
N GLN A 30 -32.71 -2.06 32.28
CA GLN A 30 -32.88 -0.64 32.00
C GLN A 30 -31.60 0.11 32.42
N PHE A 31 -30.84 0.64 31.45
CA PHE A 31 -29.77 1.58 31.75
C PHE A 31 -30.37 2.98 31.94
N HIS A 32 -30.59 3.32 33.20
CA HIS A 32 -30.93 4.67 33.62
C HIS A 32 -29.79 5.65 33.29
N ARG A 33 -30.14 6.74 32.60
CA ARG A 33 -29.35 7.97 32.53
C ARG A 33 -29.04 8.47 33.94
N ASN A 34 -27.78 8.71 34.26
CA ASN A 34 -27.32 9.81 35.12
C ASN A 34 -25.79 9.95 35.06
N LYS A 35 -25.30 11.02 34.43
CA LYS A 35 -23.90 11.47 34.51
C LYS A 35 -23.80 12.52 35.63
N PRO A 36 -22.95 12.38 36.65
CA PRO A 36 -22.59 13.51 37.50
C PRO A 36 -21.39 14.26 36.90
N CYS A 37 -21.61 15.54 36.63
CA CYS A 37 -20.61 16.52 36.24
C CYS A 37 -19.74 16.85 37.47
N ILE A 38 -18.48 16.39 37.50
CA ILE A 38 -17.52 16.72 38.56
C ILE A 38 -16.56 17.80 38.05
N ARG A 39 -16.70 18.99 38.64
CA ARG A 39 -15.96 20.21 38.34
C ARG A 39 -14.77 20.30 39.31
N PHE A 40 -13.58 19.87 38.88
CA PHE A 40 -12.35 20.02 39.69
C PHE A 40 -11.77 21.44 39.53
N ARG A 41 -11.87 22.24 40.60
CA ARG A 41 -11.04 23.44 40.79
C ARG A 41 -9.65 22.97 41.26
N ARG A 42 -8.60 23.25 40.50
CA ARG A 42 -7.22 23.18 40.98
C ARG A 42 -6.70 24.59 41.23
N THR A 43 -6.31 24.82 42.47
CA THR A 43 -5.63 26.01 43.00
C THR A 43 -4.21 26.06 42.43
N ILE A 44 -3.81 27.21 41.90
CA ILE A 44 -2.46 27.48 41.38
C ILE A 44 -1.60 27.95 42.55
N SER A 45 -0.46 27.30 42.79
CA SER A 45 0.63 27.81 43.64
C SER A 45 1.84 28.03 42.75
N ALA A 46 2.27 29.29 42.65
CA ALA A 46 3.41 29.72 41.87
C ALA A 46 4.71 29.55 42.66
N THR A 47 5.75 29.00 42.03
CA THR A 47 7.14 29.18 42.47
C THR A 47 7.99 29.28 41.22
N ALA A 48 8.58 30.46 41.01
CA ALA A 48 9.39 30.80 39.86
C ALA A 48 10.86 30.42 40.12
N THR A 49 11.46 29.68 39.19
CA THR A 49 12.92 29.53 39.07
C THR A 49 13.31 29.84 37.64
N VAL A 50 14.15 30.87 37.49
CA VAL A 50 14.73 31.34 36.23
C VAL A 50 15.85 30.39 35.84
N SER A 51 15.78 29.83 34.64
CA SER A 51 16.86 29.08 33.99
C SER A 51 16.98 29.58 32.55
N THR A 52 18.16 30.07 32.22
CA THR A 52 18.53 30.75 30.97
C THR A 52 18.48 29.82 29.76
N ALA A 53 17.90 30.33 28.67
CA ALA A 53 17.67 29.65 27.40
C ALA A 53 18.92 29.62 26.50
N SER A 54 19.14 28.49 25.84
CA SER A 54 19.79 28.43 24.53
C SER A 54 19.15 27.31 23.70
N SER A 55 18.00 27.62 23.09
CA SER A 55 17.36 26.74 22.11
C SER A 55 17.23 27.51 20.80
N THR A 56 18.00 27.08 19.81
CA THR A 56 17.77 27.34 18.39
C THR A 56 16.27 27.19 18.08
N PRO A 57 15.65 28.14 17.35
CA PRO A 57 14.21 28.09 17.15
C PRO A 57 13.87 26.81 16.35
N PRO A 58 12.89 26.01 16.79
CA PRO A 58 12.38 24.94 15.96
C PRO A 58 11.86 25.56 14.65
N LEU A 59 12.21 24.93 13.52
CA LEU A 59 11.64 25.24 12.22
C LEU A 59 10.12 25.32 12.38
N HIS A 60 9.57 26.50 12.07
CA HIS A 60 8.15 26.82 12.11
C HIS A 60 7.32 25.64 11.57
N SER A 61 6.73 24.84 12.47
CA SER A 61 5.43 24.27 12.18
C SER A 61 4.50 25.46 12.10
N THR A 62 4.10 25.85 10.90
CA THR A 62 2.99 26.80 10.73
C THR A 62 1.76 26.15 11.37
N THR A 63 1.55 26.44 12.65
CA THR A 63 0.28 26.22 13.32
C THR A 63 -0.76 26.94 12.49
N ARG A 64 -1.65 26.18 11.85
CA ARG A 64 -2.75 26.68 11.02
C ARG A 64 -3.82 27.34 11.93
N GLU A 65 -3.41 28.26 12.78
CA GLU A 65 -4.32 29.11 13.55
C GLU A 65 -5.02 30.05 12.56
N GLY A 66 -6.20 29.64 12.09
CA GLY A 66 -7.00 30.39 11.11
C GLY A 66 -7.88 29.55 10.18
N LEU A 67 -7.71 28.22 10.11
CA LEU A 67 -8.55 27.37 9.25
C LEU A 67 -9.98 27.20 9.77
N ASP A 68 -10.21 27.31 11.08
CA ASP A 68 -11.55 27.17 11.68
C ASP A 68 -12.55 28.28 11.27
N ALA A 69 -12.09 29.31 10.54
CA ALA A 69 -12.90 30.45 10.10
C ALA A 69 -13.41 30.35 8.66
N VAL A 70 -13.03 29.32 7.90
CA VAL A 70 -13.39 29.17 6.48
C VAL A 70 -14.05 27.82 6.19
N ASN A 71 -15.04 27.80 5.29
CA ASN A 71 -15.73 26.57 4.86
C ASN A 71 -15.04 25.97 3.63
N ILE A 72 -13.79 25.50 3.81
CA ILE A 72 -12.98 24.88 2.76
C ILE A 72 -12.57 23.49 3.26
N ALA A 73 -12.85 22.45 2.47
CA ALA A 73 -12.42 21.08 2.78
C ALA A 73 -10.89 20.98 2.80
N GLU A 74 -10.33 20.24 3.76
CA GLU A 74 -8.89 20.04 3.89
C GLU A 74 -8.34 19.10 2.82
N ASP A 75 -9.14 18.11 2.41
CA ASP A 75 -8.83 17.18 1.35
C ASP A 75 -10.12 16.71 0.64
N VAL A 76 -9.95 16.00 -0.47
CA VAL A 76 -11.06 15.58 -1.34
C VAL A 76 -12.02 14.59 -0.67
N THR A 77 -11.57 13.83 0.34
CA THR A 77 -12.41 12.82 1.01
C THR A 77 -13.53 13.47 1.81
N GLN A 78 -13.32 14.69 2.33
CA GLN A 78 -14.34 15.47 3.01
C GLN A 78 -15.47 15.95 2.07
N LEU A 79 -15.26 15.89 0.75
CA LEU A 79 -16.27 16.20 -0.26
C LEU A 79 -17.10 14.97 -0.66
N ILE A 80 -16.78 13.78 -0.16
CA ILE A 80 -17.54 12.57 -0.44
C ILE A 80 -18.88 12.64 0.31
N GLY A 81 -19.96 12.42 -0.42
CA GLY A 81 -21.31 12.41 0.11
C GLY A 81 -22.08 13.72 -0.04
N ASN A 82 -23.14 13.86 0.76
CA ASN A 82 -24.05 15.02 0.72
C ASN A 82 -24.56 15.41 -0.68
N THR A 83 -24.70 14.42 -1.58
CA THR A 83 -25.21 14.62 -2.93
C THR A 83 -26.67 15.07 -2.90
N PRO A 84 -27.11 15.96 -3.79
CA PRO A 84 -28.47 16.46 -3.78
C PRO A 84 -29.49 15.42 -4.25
N MET A 85 -30.76 15.72 -3.99
CA MET A 85 -31.90 15.04 -4.59
C MET A 85 -32.71 16.01 -5.43
N ILE A 86 -33.27 15.54 -6.54
CA ILE A 86 -34.16 16.33 -7.39
C ILE A 86 -35.43 15.53 -7.71
N TYR A 87 -36.57 16.20 -7.80
CA TYR A 87 -37.79 15.58 -8.29
C TYR A 87 -37.74 15.38 -9.80
N LEU A 88 -38.25 14.24 -10.27
CA LEU A 88 -38.57 14.02 -11.67
C LEU A 88 -39.97 14.58 -11.94
N ASN A 89 -40.12 15.34 -13.01
CA ASN A 89 -41.37 16.04 -13.32
C ASN A 89 -42.02 15.51 -14.60
N LYS A 90 -41.42 15.78 -15.77
CA LYS A 90 -42.00 15.44 -17.08
C LYS A 90 -42.09 13.94 -17.34
N VAL A 91 -41.06 13.18 -16.96
CA VAL A 91 -41.00 11.73 -17.20
C VAL A 91 -41.92 10.92 -16.30
N THR A 92 -42.49 11.54 -15.26
CA THR A 92 -43.42 10.92 -14.32
C THR A 92 -44.83 11.49 -14.43
N GLU A 93 -45.15 12.15 -15.56
CA GLU A 93 -46.50 12.61 -15.83
C GLU A 93 -47.47 11.41 -15.90
N GLY A 94 -48.61 11.53 -15.21
CA GLY A 94 -49.57 10.43 -15.07
C GLY A 94 -49.25 9.40 -13.98
N CYS A 95 -48.08 9.48 -13.33
CA CYS A 95 -47.77 8.64 -12.16
C CYS A 95 -48.50 9.14 -10.91
N VAL A 96 -48.92 8.21 -10.05
CA VAL A 96 -49.67 8.51 -8.81
C VAL A 96 -48.77 8.85 -7.61
N ALA A 97 -47.45 8.78 -7.77
CA ALA A 97 -46.47 9.02 -6.71
C ALA A 97 -45.35 9.96 -7.21
N HIS A 98 -44.75 10.70 -6.28
CA HIS A 98 -43.57 11.50 -6.57
C HIS A 98 -42.32 10.63 -6.65
N VAL A 99 -41.47 10.88 -7.66
CA VAL A 99 -40.18 10.21 -7.82
C VAL A 99 -39.08 11.26 -7.67
N ALA A 100 -38.11 10.99 -6.81
CA ALA A 100 -36.92 11.83 -6.65
C ALA A 100 -35.65 11.02 -6.92
N ALA A 101 -34.71 11.61 -7.65
CA ALA A 101 -33.42 11.02 -7.98
C ALA A 101 -32.34 11.53 -7.01
N LYS A 102 -31.55 10.60 -6.45
CA LYS A 102 -30.34 10.89 -5.67
C LYS A 102 -29.14 10.96 -6.62
N LEU A 103 -28.50 12.14 -6.72
CA LEU A 103 -27.53 12.42 -7.77
C LEU A 103 -26.10 12.05 -7.38
N GLU A 104 -25.82 10.75 -7.31
CA GLU A 104 -24.47 10.21 -7.01
C GLU A 104 -23.42 10.51 -8.09
N SER A 105 -23.84 11.02 -9.25
CA SER A 105 -22.92 11.59 -10.25
C SER A 105 -22.23 12.88 -9.79
N MET A 106 -22.69 13.48 -8.68
CA MET A 106 -22.10 14.67 -8.06
C MET A 106 -21.10 14.37 -6.94
N GLU A 107 -20.71 13.11 -6.77
CA GLU A 107 -19.51 12.75 -5.98
C GLU A 107 -18.22 13.28 -6.66
N PRO A 108 -17.09 13.44 -5.94
CA PRO A 108 -15.85 14.02 -6.48
C PRO A 108 -15.32 13.36 -7.77
N CYS A 109 -15.37 12.03 -7.84
CA CYS A 109 -15.00 11.21 -8.99
C CYS A 109 -16.23 10.67 -9.75
N ARG A 110 -17.39 11.32 -9.57
CA ARG A 110 -18.61 11.17 -10.37
C ARG A 110 -19.34 9.82 -10.28
N SER A 111 -19.14 9.07 -9.20
CA SER A 111 -19.94 7.88 -8.97
C SER A 111 -20.14 7.59 -7.49
N VAL A 112 -21.19 6.83 -7.17
CA VAL A 112 -21.44 6.29 -5.81
C VAL A 112 -20.26 5.50 -5.23
N LYS A 113 -19.29 5.09 -6.06
CA LYS A 113 -18.14 4.27 -5.64
C LYS A 113 -17.16 5.04 -4.76
N ASP A 114 -17.17 6.36 -4.78
CA ASP A 114 -16.32 7.20 -3.93
C ASP A 114 -16.58 6.89 -2.45
N ARG A 115 -17.85 6.67 -2.07
CA ARG A 115 -18.25 6.32 -0.71
C ARG A 115 -17.66 5.01 -0.22
N ILE A 116 -17.84 3.94 -1.01
CA ILE A 116 -17.40 2.61 -0.61
C ILE A 116 -15.88 2.45 -0.76
N GLY A 117 -15.27 3.08 -1.76
CA GLY A 117 -13.83 3.10 -1.93
C GLY A 117 -13.13 3.76 -0.75
N TYR A 118 -13.62 4.93 -0.33
CA TYR A 118 -13.10 5.60 0.87
C TYR A 118 -13.36 4.78 2.14
N SER A 119 -14.61 4.37 2.41
CA SER A 119 -14.93 3.68 3.66
C SER A 119 -14.22 2.33 3.83
N MET A 120 -14.03 1.56 2.75
CA MET A 120 -13.26 0.31 2.82
C MET A 120 -11.79 0.54 3.15
N LEU A 121 -11.17 1.57 2.58
CA LEU A 121 -9.78 1.90 2.84
C LEU A 121 -9.60 2.49 4.24
N ALA A 122 -10.48 3.42 4.64
CA ALA A 122 -10.46 4.03 5.96
C ALA A 122 -10.64 2.98 7.08
N ASP A 123 -11.59 2.05 6.93
CA ASP A 123 -11.78 0.95 7.89
C ASP A 123 -10.56 0.01 7.94
N ALA A 124 -9.98 -0.30 6.77
CA ALA A 124 -8.78 -1.13 6.71
C ALA A 124 -7.55 -0.43 7.33
N GLU A 125 -7.42 0.89 7.20
CA GLU A 125 -6.35 1.67 7.85
C GLU A 125 -6.60 1.80 9.37
N GLU A 126 -7.82 2.14 9.81
CA GLU A 126 -8.18 2.31 11.22
C GLU A 126 -7.99 1.02 12.03
N ASN A 127 -8.36 -0.12 11.44
CA ASN A 127 -8.16 -1.43 12.07
C ASN A 127 -6.73 -1.99 11.85
N GLY A 128 -5.84 -1.23 11.19
CA GLY A 128 -4.46 -1.63 10.89
C GLY A 128 -4.33 -2.83 9.94
N ALA A 129 -5.40 -3.18 9.22
CA ALA A 129 -5.41 -4.23 8.20
C ALA A 129 -4.54 -3.85 7.00
N ILE A 130 -4.46 -2.57 6.65
CA ILE A 130 -3.49 -2.03 5.69
C ILE A 130 -2.68 -0.92 6.33
N THR A 131 -1.37 -0.96 6.18
CA THR A 131 -0.49 0.19 6.44
C THR A 131 0.57 0.24 5.34
N PRO A 132 1.02 1.44 4.94
CA PRO A 132 2.04 1.55 3.91
C PRO A 132 3.30 0.75 4.24
N GLY A 133 3.82 -0.02 3.27
CA GLY A 133 5.01 -0.87 3.43
C GLY A 133 4.80 -2.18 4.19
N LYS A 134 3.80 -2.27 5.09
CA LYS A 134 3.56 -3.46 5.93
C LYS A 134 3.36 -4.74 5.13
N ILE A 135 2.63 -4.69 4.01
CA ILE A 135 2.43 -5.90 3.20
C ILE A 135 3.75 -6.45 2.65
N HIS A 136 4.67 -5.59 2.23
CA HIS A 136 5.97 -6.02 1.75
C HIS A 136 6.89 -6.50 2.87
N PHE A 137 6.73 -5.95 4.08
CA PHE A 137 7.40 -6.45 5.28
C PHE A 137 6.88 -7.83 5.70
N GLU A 138 5.57 -8.07 5.59
CA GLU A 138 4.91 -9.31 6.03
C GLU A 138 4.90 -10.41 4.97
N THR A 139 5.11 -10.09 3.68
CA THR A 139 5.07 -11.09 2.59
C THR A 139 6.33 -11.04 1.73
N THR A 140 6.55 -9.97 0.96
CA THR A 140 7.64 -9.93 -0.05
C THR A 140 9.04 -10.10 0.55
N GLY A 141 9.29 -9.51 1.73
CA GLY A 141 10.53 -9.70 2.49
C GLY A 141 10.75 -11.15 2.92
N PRO A 142 9.80 -11.74 3.68
CA PRO A 142 9.82 -13.16 4.06
C PRO A 142 10.01 -14.11 2.88
N GLU A 143 9.25 -13.93 1.79
CA GLU A 143 9.34 -14.75 0.58
C GLU A 143 10.78 -14.75 0.01
N ILE A 144 11.39 -13.57 -0.15
CA ILE A 144 12.77 -13.46 -0.63
C ILE A 144 13.76 -14.12 0.33
N TRP A 145 13.57 -13.93 1.64
CA TRP A 145 14.45 -14.51 2.64
C TRP A 145 14.38 -16.05 2.64
N GLU A 146 13.17 -16.60 2.56
CA GLU A 146 12.90 -18.03 2.52
C GLU A 146 13.43 -18.67 1.23
N ASP A 147 13.10 -18.09 0.07
CA ASP A 147 13.50 -18.60 -1.25
C ASP A 147 15.02 -18.55 -1.46
N THR A 148 15.69 -17.55 -0.89
CA THR A 148 17.16 -17.45 -0.92
C THR A 148 17.84 -18.22 0.21
N ILE A 149 17.08 -18.83 1.12
CA ILE A 149 17.60 -19.53 2.31
C ILE A 149 18.54 -18.60 3.10
N GLY A 150 18.17 -17.33 3.22
CA GLY A 150 18.95 -16.28 3.89
C GLY A 150 20.23 -15.83 3.17
N ASN A 151 20.46 -16.24 1.92
CA ASN A 151 21.67 -15.88 1.17
C ASN A 151 21.57 -14.57 0.37
N VAL A 152 20.42 -13.87 0.40
CA VAL A 152 20.31 -12.56 -0.26
C VAL A 152 21.29 -11.56 0.35
N ASP A 153 22.07 -10.91 -0.50
CA ASP A 153 23.08 -9.91 -0.13
C ASP A 153 22.65 -8.48 -0.44
N ILE A 154 21.94 -8.31 -1.56
CA ILE A 154 21.55 -7.01 -2.10
C ILE A 154 20.11 -7.11 -2.62
N LEU A 155 19.24 -6.21 -2.15
CA LEU A 155 17.91 -5.98 -2.70
C LEU A 155 17.97 -4.78 -3.65
N VAL A 156 17.40 -4.94 -4.85
CA VAL A 156 17.26 -3.87 -5.84
C VAL A 156 15.80 -3.69 -6.22
N ALA A 157 15.24 -2.49 -6.06
CA ALA A 157 13.91 -2.17 -6.54
C ALA A 157 13.77 -0.72 -7.02
N ALA A 158 12.99 -0.53 -8.08
CA ALA A 158 12.61 0.80 -8.56
C ALA A 158 11.65 1.49 -7.59
N ILE A 159 11.85 2.79 -7.38
CA ILE A 159 11.10 3.57 -6.39
C ILE A 159 9.92 4.28 -7.06
N GLY A 160 8.71 3.83 -6.73
CA GLY A 160 7.44 4.52 -7.02
C GLY A 160 6.88 5.17 -5.76
N THR A 161 5.97 4.48 -5.07
CA THR A 161 5.46 4.91 -3.76
C THR A 161 6.49 4.74 -2.63
N GLY A 162 7.50 3.90 -2.82
CA GLY A 162 8.47 3.54 -1.79
C GLY A 162 8.08 2.32 -0.94
N GLY A 163 6.86 1.80 -1.06
CA GLY A 163 6.36 0.70 -0.22
C GLY A 163 7.18 -0.59 -0.33
N THR A 164 7.53 -1.01 -1.55
CA THR A 164 8.29 -2.27 -1.76
C THR A 164 9.70 -2.18 -1.21
N ILE A 165 10.47 -1.16 -1.58
CA ILE A 165 11.85 -1.02 -1.11
C ILE A 165 11.92 -0.83 0.41
N THR A 166 10.96 -0.11 1.00
CA THR A 166 10.90 0.13 2.45
C THR A 166 10.51 -1.14 3.20
N GLY A 167 9.34 -1.72 2.90
CA GLY A 167 8.85 -2.89 3.63
C GLY A 167 9.74 -4.13 3.46
N THR A 168 10.13 -4.45 2.23
CA THR A 168 11.05 -5.58 1.96
C THR A 168 12.43 -5.32 2.57
N GLY A 169 12.96 -4.10 2.43
CA GLY A 169 14.28 -3.74 2.94
C GLY A 169 14.33 -3.76 4.47
N ASP A 170 13.29 -3.28 5.15
CA ASP A 170 13.17 -3.31 6.62
C ASP A 170 13.19 -4.75 7.13
N TYR A 171 12.40 -5.63 6.53
CA TYR A 171 12.38 -7.05 6.89
C TYR A 171 13.76 -7.68 6.68
N LEU A 172 14.37 -7.49 5.51
CA LEU A 172 15.67 -8.08 5.21
C LEU A 172 16.77 -7.55 6.14
N LYS A 173 16.79 -6.25 6.46
CA LYS A 173 17.76 -5.69 7.43
C LYS A 173 17.49 -6.14 8.87
N LEU A 174 16.24 -6.43 9.23
CA LEU A 174 15.92 -7.08 10.50
C LEU A 174 16.55 -8.48 10.59
N MET A 175 16.51 -9.25 9.51
CA MET A 175 17.11 -10.59 9.43
C MET A 175 18.65 -10.53 9.37
N ASN A 176 19.20 -9.61 8.58
CA ASN A 176 20.63 -9.37 8.48
C ASN A 176 20.92 -7.90 8.12
N LYS A 177 21.40 -7.13 9.10
CA LYS A 177 21.75 -5.71 8.96
C LYS A 177 22.78 -5.39 7.87
N ASN A 178 23.53 -6.38 7.40
CA ASN A 178 24.55 -6.21 6.35
C ASN A 178 23.96 -6.26 4.93
N ILE A 179 22.69 -6.64 4.78
CA ILE A 179 22.01 -6.63 3.48
C ILE A 179 21.95 -5.20 2.96
N GLN A 180 22.34 -5.03 1.71
CA GLN A 180 22.28 -3.74 1.04
C GLN A 180 20.92 -3.55 0.38
N VAL A 181 20.31 -2.38 0.60
CA VAL A 181 19.03 -1.99 0.00
C VAL A 181 19.32 -0.87 -0.98
N VAL A 182 19.12 -1.16 -2.28
CA VAL A 182 19.44 -0.23 -3.37
C VAL A 182 18.18 0.19 -4.09
N GLY A 183 17.90 1.49 -4.03
CA GLY A 183 16.83 2.14 -4.78
C GLY A 183 17.20 2.38 -6.23
N VAL A 184 16.22 2.38 -7.12
CA VAL A 184 16.41 2.80 -8.52
C VAL A 184 15.46 3.95 -8.85
N GLU A 185 16.00 5.02 -9.42
CA GLU A 185 15.22 6.18 -9.87
C GLU A 185 15.58 6.60 -11.31
N PRO A 186 14.70 7.33 -12.01
CA PRO A 186 15.00 7.84 -13.34
C PRO A 186 16.10 8.92 -13.29
N ALA A 187 17.13 8.77 -14.13
CA ALA A 187 18.23 9.75 -14.20
C ALA A 187 17.73 11.18 -14.52
N ASP A 188 16.74 11.29 -15.42
CA ASP A 188 16.16 12.57 -15.85
C ASP A 188 15.35 13.29 -14.75
N ARG A 189 14.94 12.56 -13.70
CA ARG A 189 14.17 13.08 -12.56
C ARG A 189 14.65 12.43 -11.26
N SER A 190 15.90 12.73 -10.92
CA SER A 190 16.59 12.18 -9.75
C SER A 190 16.24 12.96 -8.48
N ILE A 191 15.01 12.78 -8.00
CA ILE A 191 14.46 13.49 -6.83
C ILE A 191 15.08 12.97 -5.53
N ILE A 192 15.28 11.66 -5.42
CA ILE A 192 15.74 11.00 -4.18
C ILE A 192 17.23 11.27 -3.98
N SER A 193 18.01 11.33 -5.06
CA SER A 193 19.41 11.76 -5.01
C SER A 193 19.59 13.27 -4.78
N GLY A 194 18.52 14.07 -4.90
CA GLY A 194 18.53 15.52 -4.67
C GLY A 194 18.99 16.36 -5.85
N ASP A 195 19.19 15.79 -7.04
CA ASP A 195 19.58 16.54 -8.24
C ASP A 195 18.42 17.37 -8.81
N ASN A 196 17.18 16.94 -8.57
CA ASN A 196 15.99 17.60 -9.07
C ASN A 196 14.98 17.87 -7.94
N PRO A 197 14.29 19.03 -7.96
CA PRO A 197 13.20 19.27 -7.03
C PRO A 197 12.04 18.32 -7.32
N GLY A 198 11.38 17.83 -6.28
CA GLY A 198 10.24 16.96 -6.44
C GLY A 198 9.66 16.48 -5.12
N PHE A 199 8.66 15.61 -5.24
CA PHE A 199 7.98 15.02 -4.10
C PHE A 199 8.62 13.69 -3.74
N ILE A 200 9.09 13.58 -2.50
CA ILE A 200 9.52 12.31 -1.91
C ILE A 200 8.30 11.69 -1.22
N PRO A 201 7.88 10.47 -1.61
CA PRO A 201 6.76 9.80 -0.97
C PRO A 201 6.99 9.60 0.53
N SER A 202 5.97 9.89 1.34
CA SER A 202 6.03 9.71 2.81
C SER A 202 6.23 8.26 3.26
N ILE A 203 5.95 7.29 2.39
CA ILE A 203 6.11 5.85 2.63
C ILE A 203 7.57 5.42 2.48
N LEU A 204 8.37 6.15 1.72
CA LEU A 204 9.77 5.81 1.48
C LEU A 204 10.63 6.16 2.71
N ASP A 205 11.25 5.16 3.33
CA ASP A 205 12.34 5.43 4.28
C ASP A 205 13.68 5.57 3.54
N ILE A 206 14.11 6.81 3.33
CA ILE A 206 15.38 7.10 2.67
C ILE A 206 16.58 6.59 3.48
N LYS A 207 16.48 6.57 4.82
CA LYS A 207 17.60 6.17 5.69
C LYS A 207 17.90 4.67 5.58
N LEU A 208 16.93 3.90 5.09
CA LEU A 208 17.09 2.47 4.82
C LEU A 208 17.99 2.20 3.61
N LEU A 209 18.05 3.13 2.65
CA LEU A 209 18.75 2.95 1.39
C LEU A 209 20.26 3.10 1.58
N ASP A 210 21.03 2.10 1.17
CA ASP A 210 22.49 2.17 1.13
C ASP A 210 22.99 2.91 -0.12
N GLU A 211 22.21 2.87 -1.20
CA GLU A 211 22.53 3.50 -2.48
C GLU A 211 21.25 3.77 -3.28
N VAL A 212 21.26 4.81 -4.11
CA VAL A 212 20.25 5.05 -5.15
C VAL A 212 20.95 5.07 -6.51
N VAL A 213 20.55 4.17 -7.41
CA VAL A 213 21.08 4.08 -8.77
C VAL A 213 20.16 4.84 -9.72
N LYS A 214 20.76 5.73 -10.51
CA LYS A 214 20.08 6.48 -11.56
C LYS A 214 20.14 5.68 -12.86
N VAL A 215 18.99 5.45 -13.48
CA VAL A 215 18.90 4.75 -14.77
C VAL A 215 18.15 5.63 -15.76
N THR A 216 18.69 5.77 -16.97
CA THR A 216 18.03 6.55 -18.02
C THR A 216 16.82 5.80 -18.59
N ASN A 217 15.86 6.53 -19.14
CA ASN A 217 14.71 5.91 -19.80
C ASN A 217 15.12 5.01 -20.99
N VAL A 218 16.18 5.38 -21.70
CA VAL A 218 16.73 4.58 -22.82
C VAL A 218 17.26 3.25 -22.31
N GLU A 219 18.13 3.26 -21.29
CA GLU A 219 18.69 2.04 -20.69
C GLU A 219 17.59 1.12 -20.15
N ALA A 220 16.56 1.68 -19.50
CA ALA A 220 15.45 0.93 -18.97
C ALA A 220 14.63 0.22 -20.06
N ILE A 221 14.31 0.92 -21.16
CA ILE A 221 13.55 0.36 -22.29
C ILE A 221 14.37 -0.71 -23.02
N GLU A 222 15.64 -0.42 -23.30
CA GLU A 222 16.53 -1.38 -23.96
C GLU A 222 16.70 -2.65 -23.13
N MET A 223 16.91 -2.52 -21.82
CA MET A 223 17.02 -3.67 -20.93
C MET A 223 15.72 -4.47 -20.86
N ALA A 224 14.55 -3.83 -20.79
CA ALA A 224 13.27 -4.54 -20.81
C ALA A 224 13.06 -5.34 -22.11
N ARG A 225 13.48 -4.79 -23.26
CA ARG A 225 13.45 -5.51 -24.55
C ARG A 225 14.42 -6.68 -24.57
N ARG A 226 15.64 -6.50 -24.04
CA ARG A 226 16.62 -7.58 -23.93
C ARG A 226 16.13 -8.70 -23.02
N LEU A 227 15.49 -8.39 -21.89
CA LEU A 227 14.85 -9.41 -21.03
C LEU A 227 13.81 -10.23 -21.80
N ALA A 228 13.01 -9.61 -22.67
CA ALA A 228 12.05 -10.34 -23.50
C ALA A 228 12.73 -11.22 -24.55
N LEU A 229 13.77 -10.73 -25.22
CA LEU A 229 14.44 -11.43 -26.34
C LEU A 229 15.44 -12.50 -25.88
N GLU A 230 16.19 -12.23 -24.82
CA GLU A 230 17.30 -13.05 -24.33
C GLU A 230 16.85 -14.02 -23.23
N GLU A 231 15.91 -13.60 -22.37
CA GLU A 231 15.48 -14.38 -21.19
C GLU A 231 14.02 -14.88 -21.31
N GLY A 232 13.29 -14.49 -22.37
CA GLY A 232 11.87 -14.82 -22.50
C GLY A 232 10.96 -14.12 -21.49
N LEU A 233 11.45 -13.08 -20.81
CA LEU A 233 10.75 -12.36 -19.76
C LEU A 233 10.13 -11.07 -20.30
N LEU A 234 8.85 -11.12 -20.65
CA LEU A 234 8.10 -9.94 -21.10
C LEU A 234 7.71 -9.05 -19.91
N VAL A 235 8.47 -7.98 -19.67
CA VAL A 235 8.33 -7.12 -18.48
C VAL A 235 8.15 -5.64 -18.83
N GLY A 236 7.70 -4.84 -17.85
CA GLY A 236 7.58 -3.38 -17.98
C GLY A 236 8.91 -2.62 -17.90
N ILE A 237 8.85 -1.32 -18.19
CA ILE A 237 10.02 -0.41 -18.22
C ILE A 237 10.72 -0.35 -16.84
N SER A 238 9.96 -0.34 -15.74
CA SER A 238 10.52 -0.31 -14.39
C SER A 238 11.32 -1.56 -14.03
N SER A 239 10.90 -2.74 -14.52
CA SER A 239 11.68 -3.98 -14.42
C SER A 239 13.00 -3.87 -15.18
N GLY A 240 12.96 -3.30 -16.39
CA GLY A 240 14.17 -3.01 -17.17
C GLY A 240 15.14 -2.07 -16.44
N ALA A 241 14.62 -1.02 -15.77
CA ALA A 241 15.44 -0.14 -14.96
C ALA A 241 16.07 -0.86 -13.75
N ALA A 242 15.28 -1.63 -13.01
CA ALA A 242 15.76 -2.40 -11.87
C ALA A 242 16.82 -3.44 -12.30
N ALA A 243 16.62 -4.12 -13.42
CA ALA A 243 17.58 -5.06 -14.00
C ALA A 243 18.88 -4.36 -14.42
N ALA A 244 18.79 -3.21 -15.10
CA ALA A 244 19.96 -2.44 -15.51
C ALA A 244 20.81 -2.02 -14.30
N ALA A 245 20.17 -1.57 -13.21
CA ALA A 245 20.84 -1.25 -11.95
C ALA A 245 21.47 -2.51 -11.32
N ALA A 246 20.73 -3.62 -11.23
CA ALA A 246 21.22 -4.87 -10.66
C ALA A 246 22.44 -5.44 -11.41
N ILE A 247 22.42 -5.42 -12.75
CA ILE A 247 23.54 -5.86 -13.59
C ILE A 247 24.75 -4.93 -13.40
N THR A 248 24.52 -3.62 -13.29
CA THR A 248 25.59 -2.65 -13.00
C THR A 248 26.23 -2.91 -11.64
N LEU A 249 25.43 -3.24 -10.61
CA LEU A 249 25.91 -3.63 -9.29
C LEU A 249 26.68 -4.96 -9.34
N ALA A 250 26.18 -5.96 -10.08
CA ALA A 250 26.82 -7.28 -10.21
C ALA A 250 28.19 -7.20 -10.88
N ARG A 251 28.41 -6.23 -11.78
CA ARG A 251 29.70 -5.99 -12.44
C ARG A 251 30.77 -5.39 -11.53
N ARG A 252 30.41 -4.90 -10.33
CA ARG A 252 31.37 -4.30 -9.39
C ARG A 252 32.21 -5.40 -8.72
N PRO A 253 33.55 -5.33 -8.73
CA PRO A 253 34.39 -6.37 -8.11
C PRO A 253 34.06 -6.66 -6.64
N LYS A 254 33.63 -5.64 -5.88
CA LYS A 254 33.22 -5.77 -4.46
C LYS A 254 31.99 -6.67 -4.25
N ASN A 255 31.21 -6.95 -5.31
CA ASN A 255 30.00 -7.76 -5.27
C ASN A 255 30.24 -9.18 -5.83
N SER A 256 31.49 -9.57 -6.07
CA SER A 256 31.82 -10.92 -6.54
C SER A 256 31.29 -11.99 -5.57
N GLY A 257 30.54 -12.96 -6.11
CA GLY A 257 29.96 -14.07 -5.34
C GLY A 257 28.73 -13.71 -4.49
N ARG A 258 28.28 -12.45 -4.51
CA ARG A 258 27.09 -12.01 -3.75
C ARG A 258 25.81 -12.26 -4.53
N LEU A 259 24.71 -12.53 -3.82
CA LEU A 259 23.39 -12.73 -4.41
C LEU A 259 22.58 -11.44 -4.46
N ILE A 260 22.24 -10.98 -5.66
CA ILE A 260 21.40 -9.79 -5.87
C ILE A 260 19.98 -10.23 -6.24
N THR A 261 19.00 -9.85 -5.42
CA THR A 261 17.58 -10.03 -5.71
C THR A 261 17.00 -8.74 -6.27
N VAL A 262 16.29 -8.83 -7.40
CA VAL A 262 15.71 -7.69 -8.10
C VAL A 262 14.20 -7.86 -8.29
N ILE A 263 13.43 -6.79 -8.04
CA ILE A 263 11.97 -6.81 -8.19
C ILE A 263 11.56 -6.44 -9.61
N PHE A 264 10.78 -7.30 -10.28
CA PHE A 264 10.10 -7.01 -11.54
C PHE A 264 8.59 -6.80 -11.30
N PRO A 265 8.10 -5.53 -11.26
CA PRO A 265 6.77 -5.25 -10.71
C PRO A 265 5.58 -5.65 -11.58
N SER A 266 5.77 -5.83 -12.89
CA SER A 266 4.66 -5.93 -13.83
C SER A 266 5.02 -6.62 -15.15
N PHE A 267 4.03 -7.31 -15.70
CA PHE A 267 4.09 -7.95 -17.01
C PHE A 267 4.06 -6.93 -18.16
N GLY A 268 4.82 -7.19 -19.22
CA GLY A 268 5.07 -6.26 -20.32
C GLY A 268 3.87 -5.98 -21.24
N GLU A 269 2.92 -6.91 -21.35
CA GLU A 269 1.72 -6.74 -22.20
C GLU A 269 0.91 -5.48 -21.88
N ARG A 270 0.88 -5.06 -20.61
CA ARG A 270 0.20 -3.84 -20.18
C ARG A 270 0.75 -2.57 -20.87
N TYR A 271 1.95 -2.65 -21.42
CA TYR A 271 2.70 -1.51 -21.94
C TYR A 271 2.75 -1.46 -23.47
N LEU A 272 1.99 -2.29 -24.18
CA LEU A 272 1.96 -2.36 -25.66
C LEU A 272 1.73 -1.01 -26.35
N THR A 273 1.03 -0.08 -25.69
CA THR A 273 0.73 1.27 -26.20
C THR A 273 1.71 2.35 -25.75
N THR A 274 2.82 1.96 -25.10
CA THR A 274 3.82 2.89 -24.55
C THR A 274 5.12 2.88 -25.35
N ALA A 275 6.06 3.75 -24.97
CA ALA A 275 7.40 3.83 -25.55
C ALA A 275 8.15 2.48 -25.58
N LEU A 276 7.81 1.54 -24.69
CA LEU A 276 8.40 0.20 -24.68
C LEU A 276 8.23 -0.54 -26.02
N PHE A 277 7.05 -0.42 -26.66
CA PHE A 277 6.72 -1.13 -27.90
C PHE A 277 6.50 -0.20 -29.10
N ASN A 278 6.48 1.12 -28.92
CA ASN A 278 6.11 2.06 -29.99
C ASN A 278 6.91 1.85 -31.29
N SER A 279 8.23 1.69 -31.22
CA SER A 279 9.06 1.46 -32.42
C SER A 279 8.75 0.13 -33.11
N ILE A 280 8.38 -0.91 -32.36
CA ILE A 280 7.98 -2.21 -32.89
C ILE A 280 6.60 -2.10 -33.54
N TYR A 281 5.67 -1.40 -32.89
CA TYR A 281 4.34 -1.14 -33.44
C TYR A 281 4.42 -0.41 -34.79
N GLU A 282 5.24 0.64 -34.90
CA GLU A 282 5.47 1.38 -36.15
C GLU A 282 6.10 0.52 -37.25
N GLU A 283 6.93 -0.45 -36.90
CA GLU A 283 7.52 -1.40 -37.84
C GLU A 283 6.47 -2.40 -38.34
N VAL A 284 5.68 -2.98 -37.44
CA VAL A 284 4.61 -3.94 -37.78
C VAL A 284 3.53 -3.29 -38.65
N GLN A 285 3.19 -2.02 -38.44
CA GLN A 285 2.24 -1.28 -39.29
C GLN A 285 2.74 -1.07 -40.73
N ARG A 286 4.04 -1.25 -40.99
CA ARG A 286 4.66 -1.10 -42.32
C ARG A 286 4.90 -2.43 -43.03
N MET A 287 4.64 -3.56 -42.38
CA MET A 287 4.72 -4.92 -42.96
C MET A 287 3.44 -5.26 -43.73
#